data_AF-A0A379MSU8-F1
#
_entry.id   AF-A0A379MSU8-F1
#
_cell.length_a   1.000
_cell.length_b   1.000
_cell.length_c   1.000
_cell.angle_alpha   90.00
_cell.angle_beta   90.00
_cell.angle_gamma   90.00
#
_symmetry.space_group_name_H-M   'P 1'
#
loop_
_entity.id
_entity.type
_entity.pdbx_description
1 polymer ?
#
loop_
_entity_poly.entity_id
_entity_poly.type
_entity_poly.pdbx_seq_one_letter_code
_entity_poly.pdbx_strand_id
1 'polypeptide(L)' 'MKAQVGRYFFGRHRSLWGIWQWDHVTENSASGIFIKDVYSYAEAVREIYRLNGWGEPKNINRQF' A
#
# COMPACT_ATOMS: atom_id res chain seq x y z
N MET A 1 1.76 -10.18 -0.24
CA MET A 1 0.71 -9.89 -1.25
C MET A 1 1.37 -9.91 -2.62
N LYS A 2 0.88 -10.70 -3.58
CA LYS A 2 1.42 -10.66 -4.96
C LYS A 2 1.06 -9.32 -5.62
N ALA A 3 2.04 -8.68 -6.26
CA ALA A 3 1.83 -7.46 -7.03
C ALA A 3 0.82 -7.73 -8.15
N GLN A 4 -0.11 -6.80 -8.36
CA GLN A 4 -1.17 -6.90 -9.37
C GLN A 4 -1.50 -5.49 -9.84
N VAL A 5 -1.52 -5.26 -11.16
CA VAL A 5 -1.87 -3.96 -11.72
C VAL A 5 -3.22 -3.49 -11.18
N GLY A 6 -3.31 -2.21 -10.82
CA GLY A 6 -4.47 -1.58 -10.21
C GLY A 6 -4.60 -1.77 -8.69
N ARG A 7 -3.88 -2.74 -8.09
CA ARG A 7 -3.88 -2.94 -6.63
C ARG A 7 -3.01 -1.90 -5.95
N TYR A 8 -3.48 -1.41 -4.81
CA TYR A 8 -2.75 -0.45 -3.99
C TYR A 8 -1.88 -1.17 -2.95
N PHE A 9 -0.73 -0.59 -2.68
CA PHE A 9 0.21 -1.04 -1.67
C PHE A 9 0.84 0.16 -0.95
N PHE A 10 1.40 -0.10 0.24
CA PHE A 10 2.09 0.92 1.00
C PHE A 10 3.49 0.45 1.39
N GLY A 11 4.34 1.39 1.74
CA GLY A 11 5.75 1.18 1.98
C GLY A 11 6.39 2.42 2.60
N ARG A 12 7.65 2.30 3.03
CA ARG A 12 8.31 3.40 3.71
C ARG A 12 8.69 4.50 2.70
N HIS A 13 8.24 5.72 2.96
CA HIS A 13 8.60 6.90 2.18
C HIS A 13 9.25 7.93 3.12
N ARG A 14 10.57 7.85 3.28
CA ARG A 14 11.34 8.65 4.24
C ARG A 14 10.83 8.46 5.69
N SER A 15 10.39 9.55 6.34
CA SER A 15 9.78 9.55 7.67
C SER A 15 8.27 9.26 7.66
N LEU A 16 7.66 9.06 6.50
CA LEU A 16 6.23 8.80 6.30
C LEU A 16 5.99 7.43 5.66
N TRP A 17 4.72 7.11 5.46
CA TRP A 17 4.27 5.94 4.69
C TRP A 17 3.66 6.40 3.38
N GLY A 18 4.26 5.99 2.27
CA GLY A 18 3.71 6.26 0.95
C GLY A 18 2.65 5.23 0.59
N ILE A 19 1.67 5.67 -0.16
CA ILE A 19 0.65 4.86 -0.82
C ILE A 19 0.93 4.89 -2.32
N TRP A 20 1.01 3.72 -2.93
CA TRP A 20 1.22 3.56 -4.37
C TRP A 20 0.16 2.63 -4.96
N GLN A 21 -0.09 2.78 -6.26
CA GLN A 21 -0.85 1.83 -7.05
C GLN A 21 0.09 1.13 -8.03
N TRP A 22 0.05 -0.20 -8.10
CA TRP A 22 0.79 -0.93 -9.12
C TRP A 22 0.27 -0.53 -10.50
N ASP A 23 1.13 0.02 -11.36
CA ASP A 23 0.80 0.40 -12.73
C ASP A 23 1.32 -0.62 -13.74
N HIS A 24 2.46 -1.24 -13.44
CA HIS A 24 3.08 -2.26 -14.27
C HIS A 24 3.66 -3.38 -13.40
N VAL A 25 3.33 -4.63 -13.76
CA VAL A 25 3.78 -5.83 -13.06
C VAL A 25 4.17 -6.87 -14.11
N THR A 26 5.43 -7.30 -14.11
CA THR A 26 5.96 -8.41 -14.90
C THR A 26 6.48 -9.51 -13.96
N GLU A 27 7.00 -10.59 -14.53
CA GLU A 27 7.65 -11.66 -13.76
C GLU A 27 8.89 -11.18 -12.98
N ASN A 28 9.61 -10.18 -13.53
CA ASN A 28 10.92 -9.75 -13.01
C ASN A 28 10.91 -8.33 -12.43
N SER A 29 9.87 -7.55 -12.66
CA SER A 29 9.81 -6.16 -12.22
C SER A 29 8.38 -5.72 -11.91
N ALA A 30 8.26 -4.78 -10.99
CA ALA A 30 7.00 -4.10 -10.75
C ALA A 30 7.29 -2.62 -10.47
N SER A 31 6.43 -1.74 -10.98
CA SER A 31 6.44 -0.31 -10.68
C SER A 31 5.09 0.12 -10.15
N GLY A 32 5.07 1.23 -9.44
CA GLY A 32 3.84 1.82 -8.95
C GLY A 32 3.85 3.33 -9.03
N ILE A 33 2.67 3.89 -9.25
CA ILE A 33 2.41 5.33 -9.25
C ILE A 33 2.17 5.76 -7.82
N PHE A 34 2.88 6.80 -7.38
CA PHE A 34 2.67 7.41 -6.08
C PHE A 34 1.32 8.12 -6.01
N ILE A 35 0.58 7.90 -4.93
CA ILE A 35 -0.74 8.46 -4.71
C ILE A 35 -0.68 9.57 -3.65
N LYS A 36 -0.19 9.24 -2.46
CA LYS A 36 -0.07 10.17 -1.32
C LYS A 36 0.79 9.60 -0.19
N ASP A 37 1.12 10.45 0.76
CA ASP A 37 1.72 10.05 2.03
C ASP A 37 0.71 10.06 3.18
N VAL A 38 0.98 9.25 4.20
CA VAL A 38 0.28 9.22 5.49
C VAL A 38 1.29 9.13 6.64
N TYR A 39 0.90 9.58 7.83
CA TYR A 39 1.81 9.75 8.96
C TYR A 39 2.11 8.45 9.69
N SER A 40 1.10 7.60 9.86
CA SER A 40 1.22 6.38 10.66
C SER A 40 1.04 5.11 9.82
N TYR A 41 1.62 4.01 10.34
CA TYR A 41 1.42 2.69 9.76
C TYR A 41 -0.06 2.30 9.75
N ALA A 42 -0.78 2.67 10.82
CA ALA A 42 -2.20 2.36 10.95
C ALA A 42 -3.05 3.08 9.89
N GLU A 43 -2.74 4.35 9.60
CA GLU A 43 -3.37 5.06 8.48
C GLU A 43 -3.04 4.41 7.16
N ALA A 44 -1.79 3.96 6.95
CA ALA A 44 -1.40 3.31 5.71
C ALA A 44 -2.17 2.00 5.48
N VAL A 45 -2.32 1.18 6.53
CA VAL A 45 -3.11 -0.06 6.47
C VAL A 45 -4.58 0.24 6.18
N ARG A 46 -5.20 1.17 6.93
CA ARG A 46 -6.61 1.54 6.70
C ARG A 46 -6.83 2.05 5.27
N GLU A 47 -5.90 2.86 4.78
CA GLU A 47 -6.01 3.45 3.45
C GLU A 47 -5.89 2.41 2.34
N ILE A 48 -4.97 1.46 2.46
CA ILE A 48 -4.85 0.35 1.50
C ILE A 48 -6.07 -0.57 1.52
N TYR A 49 -6.63 -0.84 2.69
CA TYR A 49 -7.87 -1.62 2.80
C TYR A 49 -9.04 -0.89 2.13
N ARG A 50 -9.18 0.42 2.36
CA ARG A 50 -10.19 1.27 1.74
C ARG A 50 -10.04 1.31 0.22
N LEU A 51 -8.84 1.59 -0.29
CA LEU A 51 -8.57 1.74 -1.73
C LEU A 51 -8.73 0.43 -2.50
N ASN A 52 -8.41 -0.70 -1.89
CA ASN A 52 -8.60 -2.01 -2.52
C ASN A 52 -9.97 -2.64 -2.27
N GLY A 53 -10.86 -1.99 -1.51
CA GLY A 53 -12.18 -2.54 -1.19
C GLY A 53 -12.15 -3.80 -0.31
N TRP A 54 -11.15 -3.94 0.55
CA TRP A 54 -10.99 -5.11 1.44
C TRP A 54 -11.82 -5.03 2.73
N GLY A 55 -12.64 -3.99 2.88
CA GLY A 55 -13.37 -3.71 4.11
C GLY A 55 -12.47 -3.10 5.19
N GLU A 56 -12.71 -3.43 6.46
CA GLU A 56 -11.92 -2.91 7.57
C GLU A 56 -10.84 -3.90 8.04
N PRO A 57 -9.62 -3.42 8.34
CA PRO A 57 -8.57 -4.25 8.89
C PRO A 57 -8.92 -4.68 10.32
N LYS A 58 -9.11 -5.99 10.53
CA LYS A 58 -9.48 -6.55 11.85
C LYS A 58 -8.40 -6.38 12.92
N ASN A 59 -7.13 -6.38 12.53
CA ASN A 59 -5.99 -6.17 13.42
C ASN A 59 -4.92 -5.36 12.69
N ILE A 60 -4.50 -4.25 13.28
CA ILE A 60 -3.40 -3.41 12.77
C ILE A 60 -2.20 -3.59 13.70
N ASN A 61 -1.45 -4.67 13.49
CA ASN A 61 -0.20 -4.91 14.19
C ASN A 61 0.97 -4.58 13.27
N ARG A 62 1.85 -3.69 13.72
CA ARG A 62 3.10 -3.40 13.01
C ARG A 62 4.06 -4.57 13.28
N GLN A 63 4.06 -5.58 12.41
CA GLN A 63 5.15 -6.55 12.40
C GLN A 63 6.36 -5.85 11.78
N PHE A 64 7.35 -5.59 12.63
CA PHE A 64 8.68 -5.12 12.23
C PHE A 64 9.48 -6.28 11.65
#